data_AF-A0A834FZJ2-F1
#
_entry.id   AF-A0A834FZJ2-F1
#
_cell.length_a   1.000
_cell.length_b   1.000
_cell.length_c   1.000
_cell.angle_alpha   90.00
_cell.angle_beta   90.00
_cell.angle_gamma   90.00
#
_symmetry.space_group_name_H-M   'P 1'
#
loop_
_entity.id
_entity.type
_entity.pdbx_description
1 polymer ?
#
loop_
_entity_poly.entity_id
_entity_poly.type
_entity_poly.pdbx_seq_one_letter_code
_entity_poly.pdbx_strand_id
1 'polypeptide(L)'
;MLTISRLRPILLSHSKVGCDENSFMKRYVEEVLDYKNVSLIRDEDAYLTAFETGSISAAFLEIPYAKVFVNRNCRKYSIIGTTYRFGGFGFIFQKDCGLAANVSKAILQLSENGTLKKLEEKWLTPDKECLKSETTTENVDSLSLRSFWGLFLFSVATSSVCFLLFLGHLLRDYLRHQSSQVADVNASNESVSIKTVRVARYLMNAEIGSPWRSPSSDRPVPATDMC
;
A
#
# COMPACT_ATOMS: atom_id res chain seq x y z
N MET A 1 -4.22 7.83 -0.28
CA MET A 1 -3.86 6.40 -0.18
C MET A 1 -4.43 5.69 -1.40
N LEU A 2 -3.62 5.43 -2.42
CA LEU A 2 -4.03 4.73 -3.63
C LEU A 2 -3.82 3.23 -3.41
N THR A 3 -4.89 2.48 -3.20
CA THR A 3 -4.82 1.02 -3.13
C THR A 3 -4.63 0.46 -4.54
N ILE A 4 -3.77 -0.55 -4.69
CA ILE A 4 -3.47 -1.27 -5.95
C ILE A 4 -4.73 -1.61 -6.76
N SER A 5 -5.86 -1.83 -6.09
CA SER A 5 -7.17 -2.07 -6.70
C SER A 5 -7.66 -0.97 -7.64
N ARG A 6 -7.26 0.30 -7.45
CA ARG A 6 -7.71 1.46 -8.26
C ARG A 6 -6.85 1.70 -9.50
N LEU A 7 -5.61 1.17 -9.54
CA LEU A 7 -4.71 1.23 -10.70
C LEU A 7 -4.99 0.10 -11.74
N ARG A 8 -5.76 -0.92 -11.35
CA ARG A 8 -5.96 -2.16 -12.13
C ARG A 8 -6.57 -2.02 -13.53
N PRO A 9 -7.63 -1.21 -13.76
CA PRO A 9 -8.22 -1.13 -15.10
C PRO A 9 -7.26 -0.49 -16.12
N ILE A 10 -6.38 0.40 -15.65
CA ILE A 10 -5.49 1.21 -16.50
C ILE A 10 -4.25 0.41 -16.90
N LEU A 11 -3.69 -0.42 -16.01
CA LEU A 11 -2.53 -1.27 -16.30
C LEU A 11 -2.82 -2.34 -17.36
N LEU A 12 -4.06 -2.85 -17.41
CA LEU A 12 -4.44 -3.86 -18.39
C LEU A 12 -4.64 -3.30 -19.79
N SER A 13 -4.97 -2.02 -19.95
CA SER A 13 -5.41 -1.43 -21.24
C SER A 13 -4.42 -1.58 -22.41
N HIS A 14 -3.12 -1.76 -22.15
CA HIS A 14 -2.09 -1.98 -23.18
C HIS A 14 -1.29 -3.28 -23.01
N SER A 15 -1.48 -4.01 -21.92
CA SER A 15 -0.79 -5.28 -21.68
C SER A 15 -1.37 -6.40 -22.54
N LYS A 16 -0.70 -7.55 -22.59
CA LYS A 16 -1.24 -8.79 -23.18
C LYS A 16 -1.71 -9.70 -22.04
N VAL A 17 -2.87 -10.34 -22.20
CA VAL A 17 -3.43 -11.24 -21.16
C VAL A 17 -3.50 -12.68 -21.65
N GLY A 18 -3.18 -13.62 -20.78
CA GLY A 18 -3.31 -15.05 -21.06
C GLY A 18 -4.74 -15.55 -20.84
N CYS A 19 -5.21 -16.43 -21.71
CA CYS A 19 -6.44 -17.20 -21.58
C CYS A 19 -6.17 -18.64 -22.02
N ASP A 20 -6.88 -19.60 -21.44
CA ASP A 20 -6.75 -21.00 -21.86
C ASP A 20 -7.31 -21.14 -23.29
N GLU A 21 -6.54 -21.79 -24.17
CA GLU A 21 -6.87 -21.98 -25.59
C GLU A 21 -8.23 -22.62 -25.79
N ASN A 22 -8.57 -23.60 -24.95
CA ASN A 22 -9.80 -24.39 -25.06
C ASN A 22 -10.91 -23.91 -24.13
N SER A 23 -10.75 -22.75 -23.50
CA SER A 23 -11.76 -22.21 -22.58
C SER A 23 -12.68 -21.20 -23.26
N PHE A 24 -13.90 -21.12 -22.73
CA PHE A 24 -14.84 -20.03 -23.03
C PHE A 24 -14.31 -18.65 -22.59
N MET A 25 -13.22 -18.62 -21.80
CA MET A 25 -12.54 -17.41 -21.34
C MET A 25 -12.23 -16.44 -22.48
N LYS A 26 -11.68 -16.91 -23.61
CA LYS A 26 -11.32 -16.01 -24.73
C LYS A 26 -12.54 -15.19 -25.17
N ARG A 27 -13.66 -15.87 -25.44
CA ARG A 27 -14.88 -15.23 -25.89
C ARG A 27 -15.44 -14.27 -24.83
N TYR A 28 -15.41 -14.66 -23.56
CA TYR A 28 -15.85 -13.78 -22.47
C TYR A 28 -14.99 -12.51 -22.36
N VAL A 29 -13.67 -12.65 -22.42
CA VAL A 29 -12.73 -11.52 -22.35
C VAL A 29 -12.88 -10.59 -23.56
N GLU A 30 -13.07 -11.14 -24.76
CA GLU A 30 -13.23 -10.35 -25.99
C GLU A 30 -14.61 -9.70 -26.10
N GLU A 31 -15.70 -10.44 -25.86
CA GLU A 31 -17.07 -9.98 -26.14
C GLU A 31 -17.73 -9.26 -24.95
N VAL A 32 -17.41 -9.65 -23.70
CA VAL A 32 -18.05 -9.11 -22.49
C VAL A 32 -17.19 -8.06 -21.82
N LEU A 33 -15.87 -8.31 -21.72
CA LEU A 33 -14.92 -7.36 -21.15
C LEU A 33 -14.35 -6.36 -22.17
N ASP A 34 -14.70 -6.51 -23.45
CA ASP A 34 -14.22 -5.70 -24.58
C ASP A 34 -12.68 -5.61 -24.65
N TYR A 35 -12.02 -6.75 -24.43
CA TYR A 35 -10.56 -6.82 -24.35
C TYR A 35 -9.98 -7.77 -25.41
N LYS A 36 -9.23 -7.21 -26.36
CA LYS A 36 -8.80 -7.94 -27.58
C LYS A 36 -7.35 -8.42 -27.56
N ASN A 37 -6.50 -7.94 -26.64
CA ASN A 37 -5.08 -8.30 -26.61
C ASN A 37 -4.84 -9.60 -25.83
N VAL A 38 -5.36 -10.71 -26.36
CA VAL A 38 -5.38 -12.01 -25.70
C VAL A 38 -4.33 -12.96 -26.31
N SER A 39 -3.55 -13.61 -25.45
CA SER A 39 -2.71 -14.77 -25.75
C SER A 39 -3.43 -16.04 -25.35
N LEU A 40 -3.52 -17.02 -26.25
CA LEU A 40 -4.01 -18.35 -25.91
C LEU A 40 -2.85 -19.21 -25.40
N ILE A 41 -3.06 -19.87 -24.26
CA ILE A 41 -2.07 -20.66 -23.53
C ILE A 41 -2.65 -22.06 -23.33
N ARG A 42 -1.85 -23.10 -23.59
CA ARG A 42 -2.33 -24.48 -23.72
C ARG A 42 -2.27 -25.31 -22.46
N ASP A 43 -1.32 -24.99 -21.59
CA ASP A 43 -0.99 -25.79 -20.42
C ASP A 43 -0.52 -24.90 -19.27
N GLU A 44 -0.55 -25.46 -18.07
CA GLU A 44 -0.23 -24.74 -16.82
C GLU A 44 1.23 -24.25 -16.80
N ASP A 45 2.17 -25.04 -17.33
CA ASP A 45 3.60 -24.69 -17.37
C ASP A 45 3.86 -23.54 -18.35
N ALA A 46 3.12 -23.50 -19.47
CA ALA A 46 3.17 -22.40 -20.42
C ALA A 46 2.73 -21.07 -19.80
N TYR A 47 1.83 -21.06 -18.80
CA TYR A 47 1.52 -19.83 -18.07
C TYR A 47 2.72 -19.30 -17.30
N LEU A 48 3.48 -20.17 -16.64
CA LEU A 48 4.67 -19.77 -15.89
C LEU A 48 5.71 -19.13 -16.82
N THR A 49 6.00 -19.81 -17.93
CA THR A 49 6.95 -19.28 -18.92
C THR A 49 6.43 -17.98 -19.53
N ALA A 50 5.12 -17.88 -19.79
CA ALA A 50 4.53 -16.68 -20.36
C ALA A 50 4.65 -15.46 -19.43
N PHE A 51 4.48 -15.66 -18.13
CA PHE A 51 4.72 -14.62 -17.12
C PHE A 51 6.20 -14.27 -17.00
N GLU A 52 7.09 -15.26 -16.91
CA GLU A 52 8.54 -15.06 -16.73
C GLU A 52 9.19 -14.33 -17.92
N THR A 53 8.73 -14.64 -19.14
CA THR A 53 9.18 -13.96 -20.37
C THR A 53 8.55 -12.58 -20.58
N GLY A 54 7.57 -12.19 -19.75
CA GLY A 54 6.82 -10.95 -19.91
C GLY A 54 5.87 -10.94 -21.12
N SER A 55 5.61 -12.10 -21.73
CA SER A 55 4.70 -12.23 -22.87
C SER A 55 3.23 -11.97 -22.50
N ILE A 56 2.89 -12.14 -21.22
CA ILE A 56 1.62 -11.72 -20.62
C ILE A 56 1.87 -10.97 -19.31
N SER A 57 0.99 -10.04 -18.97
CA SER A 57 1.03 -9.33 -17.67
C SER A 57 -0.03 -9.83 -16.68
N ALA A 58 -1.06 -10.51 -17.18
CA ALA A 58 -2.14 -11.09 -16.38
C ALA A 58 -2.72 -12.31 -17.10
N ALA A 59 -3.46 -13.13 -16.37
CA ALA A 59 -4.21 -14.25 -16.93
C ALA A 59 -5.65 -14.22 -16.43
N PHE A 60 -6.59 -14.54 -17.31
CA PHE A 60 -7.97 -14.85 -16.95
C PHE A 60 -8.11 -16.36 -16.84
N LEU A 61 -8.44 -16.82 -15.63
CA LEU A 61 -8.59 -18.22 -15.27
C LEU A 61 -9.88 -18.38 -14.47
N GLU A 62 -10.53 -19.54 -14.55
CA GLU A 62 -11.61 -19.87 -13.63
C GLU A 62 -11.09 -19.91 -12.19
N ILE A 63 -11.89 -19.42 -11.24
CA ILE A 63 -11.50 -19.22 -9.85
C ILE A 63 -10.77 -20.42 -9.20
N PRO A 64 -11.24 -21.68 -9.30
CA PRO A 64 -10.52 -22.78 -8.68
C PRO A 64 -9.14 -23.03 -9.32
N TYR A 65 -8.99 -22.87 -10.64
CA TYR A 65 -7.67 -22.97 -11.28
C TYR A 65 -6.75 -21.82 -10.85
N ALA A 66 -7.27 -20.60 -10.77
CA ALA A 66 -6.52 -19.46 -10.26
C ALA A 66 -6.02 -19.68 -8.82
N LYS A 67 -6.88 -20.24 -7.95
CA LYS A 67 -6.51 -20.60 -6.56
C LYS A 67 -5.40 -21.64 -6.54
N VAL A 68 -5.53 -22.72 -7.29
CA VAL A 68 -4.49 -23.77 -7.39
C VAL A 68 -3.17 -23.18 -7.90
N PHE A 69 -3.21 -22.40 -8.97
CA PHE A 69 -2.04 -21.79 -9.58
C PHE A 69 -1.28 -20.89 -8.60
N VAL A 70 -1.98 -20.00 -7.88
CA VAL A 70 -1.36 -19.12 -6.88
C VAL A 70 -0.84 -19.91 -5.68
N ASN A 71 -1.57 -20.93 -5.22
CA ASN A 71 -1.13 -21.76 -4.10
C ASN A 71 0.13 -22.57 -4.43
N ARG A 72 0.29 -23.04 -5.67
CA ARG A 72 1.50 -23.74 -6.13
C ARG A 72 2.68 -22.79 -6.32
N ASN A 73 2.41 -21.56 -6.72
CA ASN A 73 3.42 -20.55 -7.05
C ASN A 73 3.45 -19.42 -6.01
N CYS A 74 3.44 -19.79 -4.73
CA CYS A 74 3.43 -18.91 -3.58
C CYS A 74 4.24 -17.62 -3.78
N ARG A 75 3.65 -16.48 -3.42
CA ARG A 75 4.24 -15.12 -3.46
C ARG A 75 4.64 -14.58 -4.85
N LYS A 76 4.72 -15.40 -5.89
CA LYS A 76 5.07 -14.95 -7.25
C LYS A 76 3.87 -14.31 -7.95
N TYR A 77 2.68 -14.83 -7.68
CA TYR A 77 1.45 -14.39 -8.32
C TYR A 77 0.37 -14.12 -7.28
N SER A 78 -0.59 -13.29 -7.65
CA SER A 78 -1.75 -12.99 -6.81
C SER A 78 -3.00 -12.87 -7.67
N ILE A 79 -4.14 -13.27 -7.11
CA ILE A 79 -5.43 -13.03 -7.75
C ILE A 79 -5.76 -11.56 -7.57
N ILE A 80 -5.96 -10.87 -8.70
CA ILE A 80 -6.20 -9.44 -8.74
C ILE A 80 -7.60 -9.11 -9.27
N GLY A 81 -8.22 -8.08 -8.70
CA GLY A 81 -9.51 -7.54 -9.14
C GLY A 81 -10.72 -8.12 -8.41
N THR A 82 -11.91 -7.67 -8.81
CA THR A 82 -13.16 -8.33 -8.45
C THR A 82 -13.24 -9.64 -9.20
N THR A 83 -13.51 -10.74 -8.50
CA THR A 83 -13.79 -12.02 -9.16
C THR A 83 -15.08 -11.89 -9.96
N TYR A 84 -14.98 -11.93 -11.28
CA TYR A 84 -16.14 -12.01 -12.15
C TYR A 84 -16.79 -13.38 -11.95
N ARG A 85 -17.86 -13.45 -11.17
CA ARG A 85 -18.63 -14.69 -11.01
C ARG A 85 -19.49 -14.89 -12.24
N PHE A 86 -18.96 -15.65 -13.19
CA PHE A 86 -19.68 -16.09 -14.37
C PHE A 86 -19.46 -17.60 -14.56
N GLY A 87 -20.54 -18.34 -14.81
CA GLY A 87 -20.51 -19.79 -14.99
C GLY A 87 -20.36 -20.61 -13.70
N GLY A 88 -20.01 -21.89 -13.87
CA GLY A 88 -19.80 -22.87 -12.80
C GLY A 88 -19.48 -24.27 -13.33
N PHE A 89 -18.92 -25.12 -12.47
CA PHE A 89 -18.69 -26.53 -12.80
C PHE A 89 -19.95 -27.35 -12.58
N GLY A 90 -20.18 -28.34 -13.43
CA GLY A 90 -21.36 -29.19 -13.37
C GLY A 90 -21.06 -30.62 -13.83
N PHE A 91 -21.95 -31.53 -13.44
CA PHE A 91 -21.95 -32.90 -13.94
C PHE A 91 -22.91 -33.00 -15.10
N ILE A 92 -22.51 -33.75 -16.14
CA ILE A 92 -23.28 -33.87 -17.38
C ILE A 92 -23.80 -35.30 -17.47
N PHE A 93 -25.10 -35.43 -17.77
CA PHE A 93 -25.78 -36.70 -17.97
C PHE A 93 -26.53 -36.66 -19.30
N GLN A 94 -26.81 -37.84 -19.87
CA GLN A 94 -27.72 -37.92 -21.01
C GLN A 94 -29.11 -37.41 -20.62
N LYS A 95 -29.82 -36.87 -21.61
CA LYS A 95 -31.21 -36.42 -21.42
C LYS A 95 -32.06 -37.59 -20.91
N ASP A 96 -32.99 -37.28 -20.01
CA ASP A 96 -33.91 -38.24 -19.38
C ASP A 96 -33.23 -39.27 -18.44
N CYS A 97 -31.95 -39.07 -18.10
CA CYS A 97 -31.27 -39.86 -17.08
C CYS A 97 -31.73 -39.45 -15.66
N GLY A 98 -32.38 -40.37 -14.94
CA GLY A 98 -32.82 -40.15 -13.56
C GLY A 98 -31.68 -39.86 -12.57
N LEU A 99 -30.42 -40.14 -12.93
CA LEU A 99 -29.26 -39.86 -12.09
C LEU A 99 -29.00 -38.36 -11.91
N ALA A 100 -29.37 -37.53 -12.89
CA ALA A 100 -29.16 -36.08 -12.82
C ALA A 100 -29.84 -35.48 -11.58
N ALA A 101 -31.11 -35.84 -11.34
CA ALA A 101 -31.85 -35.37 -10.17
C ALA A 101 -31.22 -35.83 -8.84
N ASN A 102 -30.76 -37.08 -8.78
CA ASN A 102 -30.11 -37.63 -7.59
C ASN A 102 -28.78 -36.91 -7.29
N VAL A 103 -27.95 -36.67 -8.31
CA VAL A 103 -26.67 -35.98 -8.15
C VAL A 103 -26.88 -34.51 -7.79
N SER A 104 -27.82 -33.81 -8.43
CA SER A 104 -28.17 -32.43 -8.05
C SER A 104 -28.64 -32.35 -6.60
N LYS A 105 -29.47 -33.29 -6.14
CA LYS A 105 -29.91 -33.36 -4.74
C LYS A 105 -28.75 -33.60 -3.78
N ALA A 106 -27.82 -34.50 -4.13
CA ALA A 106 -26.64 -34.75 -3.31
C ALA A 106 -25.73 -33.51 -3.22
N ILE A 107 -25.51 -32.79 -4.32
CA ILE A 107 -24.73 -31.55 -4.33
C ILE A 107 -25.40 -30.48 -3.45
N LEU A 108 -26.73 -30.33 -3.54
CA LEU A 108 -27.47 -29.40 -2.70
C LEU A 108 -27.29 -29.72 -1.22
N GLN A 109 -27.44 -31.00 -0.83
CA GLN A 109 -27.23 -31.44 0.55
C GLN A 109 -25.80 -31.16 1.04
N LEU A 110 -24.78 -31.41 0.21
CA LEU A 110 -23.38 -31.10 0.52
C LEU A 110 -23.11 -29.60 0.64
N SER A 111 -23.85 -28.78 -0.10
CA SER A 111 -23.79 -27.31 -0.01
C SER A 111 -24.44 -26.81 1.28
N GLU A 112 -25.66 -27.25 1.56
CA GLU A 112 -26.46 -26.82 2.73
C GLU A 112 -25.80 -27.23 4.05
N ASN A 113 -25.22 -28.43 4.12
CA ASN A 113 -24.54 -28.90 5.34
C ASN A 113 -23.10 -28.37 5.47
N GLY A 114 -22.62 -27.56 4.52
CA GLY A 114 -21.29 -26.97 4.52
C GLY A 114 -20.13 -27.91 4.17
N THR A 115 -20.40 -29.17 3.80
CA THR A 115 -19.35 -30.12 3.39
C THR A 115 -18.62 -29.65 2.14
N LEU A 116 -19.35 -29.07 1.17
CA LEU A 116 -18.75 -28.54 -0.06
C LEU A 116 -17.76 -27.41 0.25
N LYS A 117 -18.09 -26.51 1.18
CA LYS A 117 -17.20 -25.45 1.64
C LYS A 117 -15.96 -26.01 2.33
N LYS A 118 -16.12 -27.03 3.19
CA LYS A 118 -14.97 -27.70 3.84
C LYS A 118 -14.04 -28.36 2.82
N LEU A 119 -14.58 -28.94 1.75
CA LEU A 119 -13.78 -29.49 0.65
C LEU A 119 -13.05 -28.37 -0.09
N GLU A 120 -13.73 -27.27 -0.41
CA GLU A 120 -13.10 -26.10 -1.05
C GLU A 120 -11.94 -25.58 -0.20
N GLU A 121 -12.15 -25.40 1.11
CA GLU A 121 -11.12 -24.93 2.03
C GLU A 121 -9.97 -25.93 2.15
N LYS A 122 -10.28 -27.23 2.21
CA LYS A 122 -9.25 -28.29 2.32
C LYS A 122 -8.36 -28.38 1.09
N TRP A 123 -8.90 -28.19 -0.11
CA TRP A 123 -8.18 -28.42 -1.37
C TRP A 123 -7.68 -27.14 -2.06
N LEU A 124 -8.31 -25.99 -1.81
CA LEU A 124 -8.02 -24.73 -2.53
C LEU A 124 -7.49 -23.61 -1.63
N THR A 125 -7.28 -23.85 -0.33
CA THR A 125 -6.60 -22.89 0.55
C THR A 125 -5.08 -23.10 0.44
N PRO A 126 -4.28 -22.01 0.38
CA PRO A 126 -2.83 -22.14 0.38
C PRO A 126 -2.30 -22.82 1.63
N ASP A 127 -1.23 -23.59 1.48
CA ASP A 127 -0.54 -24.21 2.61
C ASP A 127 0.01 -23.16 3.58
N LYS A 128 0.12 -23.55 4.85
CA LYS A 128 0.61 -22.65 5.91
C LYS A 128 2.03 -22.11 5.65
N GLU A 129 2.84 -22.83 4.88
CA GLU A 129 4.18 -22.39 4.48
C GLU A 129 4.12 -21.23 3.48
N CYS A 130 3.13 -21.24 2.59
CA CYS A 130 2.80 -20.14 1.69
C CYS A 130 2.44 -18.87 2.49
N LEU A 131 1.80 -19.04 3.66
CA LEU A 131 1.32 -17.96 4.53
C LEU A 131 2.34 -17.49 5.59
N LYS A 132 3.21 -18.38 6.09
CA LYS A 132 4.21 -18.10 7.16
C LYS A 132 5.21 -16.99 6.81
N SER A 133 5.39 -16.81 5.51
CA SER A 133 5.97 -15.67 4.81
C SER A 133 5.63 -14.29 5.32
N GLU A 134 4.35 -14.06 5.64
CA GLU A 134 3.85 -12.73 6.01
C GLU A 134 4.05 -12.46 7.49
N THR A 135 4.23 -13.51 8.29
CA THR A 135 4.37 -13.45 9.75
C THR A 135 5.80 -13.56 10.24
N THR A 136 6.72 -14.02 9.39
CA THR A 136 8.16 -13.89 9.63
C THR A 136 8.60 -12.59 8.99
N THR A 137 8.96 -11.62 9.84
CA THR A 137 9.56 -10.32 9.52
C THR A 137 10.69 -10.41 8.49
N GLU A 138 10.36 -10.53 7.20
CA GLU A 138 11.31 -10.38 6.11
C GLU A 138 10.64 -9.63 4.96
N ASN A 139 11.03 -8.36 4.84
CA ASN A 139 11.01 -7.58 3.60
C ASN A 139 9.63 -7.43 2.94
N VAL A 140 8.66 -6.90 3.67
CA VAL A 140 7.79 -5.93 2.99
C VAL A 140 8.75 -4.82 2.55
N ASP A 141 8.80 -4.47 1.27
CA ASP A 141 9.42 -3.23 0.79
C ASP A 141 8.64 -2.05 1.39
N SER A 142 8.78 -1.89 2.71
CA SER A 142 8.39 -0.68 3.41
C SER A 142 9.19 0.40 2.72
N LEU A 143 8.50 1.46 2.30
CA LEU A 143 9.13 2.61 1.68
C LEU A 143 10.22 3.11 2.64
N SER A 144 11.45 2.69 2.37
CA SER A 144 12.60 3.00 3.17
C SER A 144 12.81 4.51 3.12
N LEU A 145 13.31 5.11 4.20
CA LEU A 145 13.76 6.50 4.19
C LEU A 145 14.76 6.77 3.05
N ARG A 146 15.45 5.73 2.56
CA ARG A 146 16.30 5.77 1.37
C ARG A 146 15.52 6.12 0.09
N SER A 147 14.30 5.61 -0.07
CA SER A 147 13.44 5.92 -1.22
C SER A 147 12.95 7.37 -1.22
N PHE A 148 13.01 8.05 -0.07
CA PHE A 148 12.60 9.45 0.09
C PHE A 148 13.78 10.40 0.34
N TRP A 149 15.01 9.99 0.03
CA TRP A 149 16.19 10.81 0.27
C TRP A 149 16.09 12.19 -0.43
N GLY A 150 15.51 12.25 -1.64
CA GLY A 150 15.27 13.51 -2.32
C GLY A 150 14.43 14.50 -1.50
N LEU A 151 13.31 14.05 -0.93
CA LEU A 151 12.44 14.88 -0.09
C LEU A 151 13.15 15.35 1.19
N PHE A 152 13.94 14.48 1.81
CA PHE A 152 14.73 14.85 2.99
C PHE A 152 15.79 15.92 2.66
N LEU A 153 16.46 15.78 1.51
CA LEU A 153 17.45 16.74 1.05
C LEU A 153 16.84 18.13 0.80
N PHE A 154 15.67 18.18 0.15
CA PHE A 154 14.95 19.44 -0.04
C PHE A 154 14.55 20.08 1.28
N SER A 155 14.00 19.31 2.23
CA SER A 155 13.59 19.81 3.55
C SER A 155 14.75 20.40 4.35
N VAL A 156 15.91 19.74 4.37
CA VAL A 156 17.10 20.21 5.09
C VAL A 156 17.69 21.45 4.41
N ALA A 157 17.76 21.46 3.07
CA ALA A 157 18.27 22.59 2.31
C ALA A 157 17.44 23.84 2.54
N THR A 158 16.10 23.76 2.43
CA THR A 158 15.21 24.91 2.65
C THR A 158 15.31 25.43 4.08
N SER A 159 15.32 24.53 5.07
CA SER A 159 15.43 24.90 6.48
C SER A 159 16.77 25.58 6.79
N SER A 160 17.86 25.06 6.22
CA SER A 160 19.21 25.63 6.38
C SER A 160 19.33 27.02 5.75
N VAL A 161 18.79 27.22 4.53
CA VAL A 161 18.80 28.53 3.86
C VAL A 161 18.00 29.55 4.67
N CYS A 162 16.79 29.20 5.13
CA CYS A 162 15.98 30.09 5.97
C CYS A 162 16.71 30.47 7.27
N PHE A 163 17.34 29.49 7.92
CA PHE A 163 18.09 29.71 9.16
C PHE A 163 19.31 30.63 8.94
N LEU A 164 20.07 30.43 7.86
CA LEU A 164 21.23 31.27 7.52
C LEU A 164 20.82 32.71 7.20
N LEU A 165 19.72 32.91 6.47
CA LEU A 165 19.18 34.24 6.22
C LEU A 165 18.75 34.92 7.52
N PHE A 166 18.07 34.20 8.41
CA PHE A 166 17.65 34.73 9.71
C PHE A 166 18.85 35.13 10.59
N LEU A 167 19.88 34.29 10.67
CA LEU A 167 21.13 34.65 11.36
C LEU A 167 21.82 35.86 10.73
N GLY A 168 21.87 35.92 9.39
CA GLY A 168 22.43 37.05 8.67
C GLY A 168 21.71 38.35 8.98
N HIS A 169 20.37 38.32 9.05
CA HIS A 169 19.55 39.45 9.46
C HIS A 169 19.84 39.88 10.89
N LEU A 170 19.85 38.94 11.85
CA LEU A 170 20.16 39.23 13.25
C LEU A 170 21.56 39.80 13.45
N LEU A 171 22.56 39.26 12.74
CA LEU A 171 23.95 39.75 12.81
C LEU A 171 24.09 41.14 12.20
N ARG A 172 23.43 41.41 11.06
CA ARG A 172 23.41 42.76 10.46
C ARG A 172 22.76 43.77 11.40
N ASP A 173 21.67 43.38 12.06
CA ASP A 173 20.96 44.27 12.97
C ASP A 173 21.77 44.54 14.24
N TYR A 174 22.39 43.50 14.79
CA TYR A 174 23.32 43.63 15.92
C TYR A 174 24.53 44.52 15.57
N LEU A 175 25.16 44.33 14.40
CA LEU A 175 26.30 45.15 13.95
C LEU A 175 25.90 46.60 13.65
N ARG A 176 24.71 46.84 13.07
CA ARG A 176 24.19 48.21 12.89
C ARG A 176 24.00 48.90 14.24
N HIS A 177 23.43 48.20 15.21
CA HIS A 177 23.23 48.74 16.55
C HIS A 177 24.55 49.01 17.28
N GLN A 178 25.57 48.15 17.06
CA GLN A 178 26.92 48.38 17.59
C GLN A 178 27.62 49.55 16.87
N SER A 179 27.46 49.72 15.55
CA SER A 179 28.04 50.85 14.81
C SER A 179 27.49 52.21 15.27
N SER A 180 26.23 52.24 15.72
CA SER A 180 25.63 53.42 16.35
C SER A 180 26.19 53.73 17.75
N GLN A 181 26.86 52.76 18.39
CA GLN A 181 27.62 52.99 19.63
C GLN A 181 29.12 53.24 19.38
N VAL A 182 29.70 52.76 18.27
CA VAL A 182 31.12 52.96 17.94
C VAL A 182 31.42 54.39 17.45
N ALA A 183 30.41 55.15 17.00
CA ALA A 183 30.58 56.59 16.77
C ALA A 183 30.74 57.41 18.07
N ASP A 184 30.50 56.81 19.26
CA ASP A 184 30.57 57.52 20.54
C ASP A 184 31.57 56.91 21.56
N VAL A 185 32.24 55.79 21.25
CA VAL A 185 33.15 55.14 22.22
C VAL A 185 34.46 54.72 21.58
N ASN A 186 35.35 55.70 21.45
CA ASN A 186 36.80 55.47 21.31
C ASN A 186 37.45 55.20 22.69
N ALA A 187 36.78 54.43 23.56
CA ALA A 187 37.27 54.15 24.91
C ALA A 187 36.68 52.84 25.47
N SER A 188 37.29 51.70 25.16
CA SER A 188 37.64 50.65 26.13
C SER A 188 37.88 49.31 25.41
N ASN A 189 39.03 48.71 25.70
CA ASN A 189 39.34 47.34 25.30
C ASN A 189 38.48 46.37 26.13
N GLU A 190 37.41 45.84 25.57
CA GLU A 190 36.64 44.75 26.19
C GLU A 190 36.97 43.40 25.53
N SER A 191 37.33 42.44 26.37
CA SER A 191 37.83 41.12 25.97
C SER A 191 36.74 40.25 25.31
N VAL A 192 37.16 39.44 24.35
CA VAL A 192 36.34 38.52 23.55
C VAL A 192 35.44 37.61 24.42
N SER A 193 35.85 37.30 25.66
CA SER A 193 35.09 36.50 26.62
C SER A 193 33.77 37.11 27.06
N ILE A 194 33.66 38.44 27.17
CA ILE A 194 32.41 39.07 27.63
C ILE A 194 31.34 39.01 26.53
N LYS A 195 31.75 39.03 25.27
CA LYS A 195 30.86 38.90 24.10
C LYS A 195 30.26 37.50 24.00
N THR A 196 31.07 36.46 24.18
CA THR A 196 30.60 35.05 24.15
C THR A 196 29.68 34.71 25.32
N VAL A 197 29.98 35.20 26.53
CA VAL A 197 29.10 34.99 27.71
C VAL A 197 27.73 35.65 27.52
N ARG A 198 27.67 36.80 26.84
CA ARG A 198 26.41 37.51 26.59
C ARG A 198 25.52 36.77 25.59
N VAL A 199 26.09 36.24 24.52
CA VAL A 199 25.36 35.45 23.50
C VAL A 199 24.81 34.15 24.10
N ALA A 200 25.61 33.43 24.90
CA ALA A 200 25.16 32.21 25.59
C ALA A 200 23.98 32.48 26.52
N ARG A 201 23.97 33.63 27.21
CA ARG A 201 22.89 34.04 28.12
C ARG A 201 21.58 34.36 27.39
N TYR A 202 21.63 34.91 26.19
CA TYR A 202 20.43 35.16 25.38
C TYR A 202 19.82 33.85 24.83
N LEU A 203 20.66 32.91 24.40
CA LEU A 203 20.19 31.62 23.89
C LEU A 203 19.54 30.78 24.99
N MET A 204 20.13 30.73 26.19
CA MET A 204 19.51 30.02 27.32
C MET A 204 18.19 30.63 27.78
N ASN A 205 18.04 31.96 27.72
CA ASN A 205 16.78 32.61 28.10
C ASN A 205 15.67 32.46 27.05
N ALA A 206 16.01 32.28 25.78
CA ALA A 206 15.02 32.04 24.71
C ALA A 206 14.38 30.64 24.80
N GLU A 207 15.06 29.68 25.43
CA GLU A 207 14.61 28.28 25.55
C GLU A 207 13.63 28.04 26.72
N ILE A 208 13.54 28.99 27.66
CA ILE A 208 12.65 28.91 28.85
C ILE A 208 11.22 29.40 28.55
N GLY A 209 10.97 29.96 27.36
CA GLY A 209 9.72 30.63 26.99
C GLY A 209 8.70 29.81 26.18
N SER A 210 8.65 28.48 26.26
CA SER A 210 7.57 27.70 25.61
C SER A 210 6.49 27.27 26.63
N PRO A 211 5.24 27.77 26.53
CA PRO A 211 4.17 27.39 27.45
C PRO A 211 3.39 26.19 26.91
N TRP A 212 3.58 25.01 27.51
CA TRP A 212 2.61 23.92 27.41
C TRP A 212 1.56 24.08 28.52
N ARG A 213 0.33 24.40 28.14
CA ARG A 213 -0.85 24.40 29.03
C ARG A 213 -1.66 23.13 28.75
N SER A 214 -1.63 22.17 29.65
CA SER A 214 -2.56 21.04 29.68
C SER A 214 -3.85 21.46 30.42
N PRO A 215 -5.06 21.17 29.89
CA PRO A 215 -6.29 21.45 30.61
C PRO A 215 -6.73 20.23 31.43
N SER A 216 -6.86 20.43 32.74
CA SER A 216 -7.52 19.49 33.66
C SER A 216 -8.98 19.86 33.91
N SER A 217 -9.80 18.82 33.88
CA SER A 217 -11.23 18.70 34.22
C SER A 217 -11.57 19.13 35.66
N ASP A 218 -12.67 19.88 35.87
CA ASP A 218 -13.84 19.37 36.61
C ASP A 218 -15.06 20.34 36.58
N ARG A 219 -16.19 19.81 36.04
CA ARG A 219 -17.63 19.82 36.46
C ARG A 219 -18.39 21.12 36.85
N PRO A 220 -19.73 21.20 36.62
CA PRO A 220 -20.75 20.24 37.12
C PRO A 220 -21.94 19.89 36.20
N VAL A 221 -22.67 18.86 36.65
CA VAL A 221 -23.90 18.26 36.08
C VAL A 221 -25.15 19.10 36.48
N PRO A 222 -26.16 19.21 35.59
CA PRO A 222 -27.51 18.79 35.99
C PRO A 222 -28.25 17.97 34.92
N ALA A 223 -29.25 17.24 35.42
CA ALA A 223 -30.12 16.29 34.73
C ALA A 223 -31.15 16.95 33.79
N THR A 224 -31.57 16.24 32.72
CA THR A 224 -32.94 15.71 32.51
C THR A 224 -33.13 15.03 31.13
N ASP A 225 -33.92 13.94 31.17
CA ASP A 225 -34.92 13.45 30.21
C ASP A 225 -34.56 12.91 28.79
N MET A 226 -34.57 11.58 28.71
CA MET A 226 -35.54 10.71 28.00
C MET A 226 -36.05 11.14 26.60
N CYS A 227 -35.50 10.52 25.55
CA CYS A 227 -36.16 9.63 24.57
C CYS A 227 -35.07 8.93 23.73
#